data_AF-A0A3D2ID33-F1
#
_entry.id   AF-A0A3D2ID33-F1
#
_cell.length_a   1.000
_cell.length_b   1.000
_cell.length_c   1.000
_cell.angle_alpha   90.00
_cell.angle_beta   90.00
_cell.angle_gamma   90.00
#
_symmetry.space_group_name_H-M   'P 1'
#
loop_
_entity.id
_entity.type
_entity.pdbx_description
1 polymer ?
#
loop_
_entity_poly.entity_id
_entity_poly.type
_entity_poly.pdbx_seq_one_letter_code
_entity_poly.pdbx_strand_id
1 'polypeptide(L)' 'FLVDPYDNGAVVSYDQCYFFLKKNNIAPKPEYFQMASDMDILIRTIRNLIQSYEHKEQLEKVEDLKKLLSTVELYE' A
#
# COMPACT_ATOMS: atom_id res chain seq x y z
N PHE A 1 -13.69 6.24 -6.11
CA PHE A 1 -12.95 7.29 -5.37
C PHE A 1 -11.56 6.75 -5.08
N LEU A 2 -10.54 7.60 -5.06
CA LEU A 2 -9.16 7.20 -4.69
C LEU A 2 -8.89 7.68 -3.27
N VAL A 3 -8.00 6.99 -2.56
CA VAL A 3 -7.69 7.27 -1.15
C VAL A 3 -6.19 7.47 -1.01
N ASP A 4 -5.79 8.55 -0.33
CA ASP A 4 -4.41 8.75 0.11
C ASP A 4 -4.22 8.11 1.51
N PRO A 5 -3.52 6.96 1.61
CA PRO A 5 -3.30 6.29 2.90
C PRO A 5 -2.30 7.04 3.79
N TYR A 6 -1.53 7.99 3.24
CA TYR A 6 -0.55 8.78 4.00
C TYR A 6 -1.14 10.09 4.56
N ASP A 7 -2.27 10.54 4.01
CA ASP A 7 -3.00 11.73 4.47
C ASP A 7 -4.32 11.35 5.17
N ASN A 8 -4.23 10.52 6.21
CA ASN A 8 -5.37 10.10 7.05
C ASN A 8 -6.56 9.51 6.26
N GLY A 9 -6.31 8.90 5.10
CA GLY A 9 -7.37 8.35 4.26
C GLY A 9 -8.17 9.42 3.50
N ALA A 10 -7.56 10.57 3.22
CA ALA A 10 -8.18 11.62 2.43
C ALA A 10 -8.67 11.08 1.08
N VAL A 11 -9.89 11.48 0.69
CA VAL A 11 -10.42 11.17 -0.64
C VAL A 11 -9.78 12.10 -1.65
N VAL A 12 -9.13 11.53 -2.66
CA VAL A 12 -8.43 12.26 -3.70
C VAL A 12 -9.06 12.01 -5.07
N SER A 13 -8.99 13.01 -5.95
CA SER A 13 -9.44 12.93 -7.33
C SER A 13 -8.35 12.35 -8.24
N TYR A 14 -8.75 11.91 -9.42
CA TYR A 14 -7.83 11.48 -10.47
C TYR A 14 -6.79 12.55 -10.80
N ASP A 15 -7.23 13.81 -10.93
CA ASP A 15 -6.33 14.93 -11.27
C ASP A 15 -5.30 15.17 -10.16
N GLN A 16 -5.69 15.07 -8.89
CA GLN A 16 -4.75 15.19 -7.77
C GLN A 16 -3.67 14.10 -7.83
N CYS A 17 -4.05 12.84 -8.07
CA CYS A 17 -3.09 11.75 -8.26
C CYS A 17 -2.20 11.97 -9.50
N TYR A 18 -2.78 12.43 -10.61
CA TYR A 18 -2.04 12.70 -11.85
C TYR A 18 -1.00 13.81 -11.67
N PHE A 19 -1.36 14.93 -11.04
CA PHE A 19 -0.44 16.03 -10.76
C PHE A 19 0.61 15.64 -9.72
N PHE A 20 0.26 14.81 -8.73
CA PHE A 20 1.21 14.25 -7.78
C PHE A 20 2.33 13.47 -8.49
N LEU A 21 1.98 12.60 -9.44
CA LEU A 21 2.97 11.84 -10.22
C LEU A 21 3.88 12.77 -11.04
N LYS A 22 3.29 13.75 -11.76
CA LYS A 22 4.06 14.73 -12.52
C LYS A 22 5.02 15.55 -11.67
N LYS A 23 4.57 16.03 -10.49
CA LYS A 23 5.41 16.80 -9.56
C LYS A 23 6.63 16.02 -9.08
N ASN A 24 6.52 14.69 -9.00
CA ASN A 24 7.60 13.80 -8.59
C ASN A 24 8.41 13.23 -9.77
N ASN A 25 8.26 13.78 -10.98
CA ASN A 25 8.92 13.29 -12.21
C ASN A 25 8.59 11.82 -12.55
N ILE A 26 7.40 11.36 -12.17
CA ILE A 26 6.90 10.03 -12.53
C ILE A 26 5.92 10.20 -13.70
N ALA A 27 6.19 9.50 -14.80
CA ALA A 27 5.28 9.49 -15.94
C ALA A 27 3.95 8.82 -15.54
N PRO A 28 2.80 9.52 -15.62
CA PRO A 28 1.52 8.90 -15.30
C PRO A 28 1.20 7.81 -16.32
N LYS A 29 0.84 6.62 -15.83
CA LYS A 29 0.40 5.51 -16.68
C LYS A 29 -0.98 5.02 -16.25
N PRO A 30 -1.82 4.51 -17.18
CA PRO A 30 -3.17 4.06 -16.86
C PRO A 30 -3.21 3.01 -15.75
N GLU A 31 -2.19 2.15 -15.68
CA GLU A 31 -2.12 1.06 -14.69
C GLU A 31 -2.03 1.58 -13.25
N TYR A 32 -1.52 2.80 -13.04
CA TYR A 32 -1.43 3.41 -11.70
C TYR A 32 -2.78 3.85 -11.13
N PHE A 33 -3.82 3.92 -11.97
CA PHE A 33 -5.16 4.34 -11.58
C PHE A 33 -6.16 3.18 -11.58
N GLN A 34 -5.69 1.97 -11.89
CA GLN A 34 -6.52 0.77 -11.83
C GLN A 34 -6.76 0.36 -10.37
N MET A 35 -7.94 -0.21 -10.13
CA MET A 35 -8.26 -0.80 -8.84
C MET A 35 -7.36 -2.02 -8.63
N ALA A 36 -6.67 -2.06 -7.49
CA ALA A 36 -5.91 -3.22 -7.07
C ALA A 36 -6.86 -4.37 -6.71
N SER A 37 -6.41 -5.62 -6.86
CA SER A 37 -7.20 -6.76 -6.41
C SER A 37 -7.32 -6.79 -4.89
N ASP A 38 -8.31 -7.51 -4.36
CA ASP A 38 -8.45 -7.71 -2.91
C ASP A 38 -7.18 -8.32 -2.30
N MET A 39 -6.51 -9.22 -3.03
CA MET A 39 -5.25 -9.84 -2.63
C MET A 39 -4.10 -8.82 -2.61
N ASP A 40 -3.97 -7.99 -3.64
CA ASP A 40 -2.97 -6.90 -3.67
C ASP A 40 -3.15 -5.95 -2.47
N ILE A 41 -4.39 -5.60 -2.15
CA ILE A 41 -4.73 -4.73 -1.02
C ILE A 41 -4.32 -5.39 0.30
N LEU A 42 -4.62 -6.67 0.48
CA LEU A 42 -4.26 -7.44 1.67
C LEU A 42 -2.74 -7.54 1.84
N ILE A 43 -2.02 -7.93 0.78
CA ILE A 43 -0.55 -8.05 0.78
C ILE A 43 0.11 -6.71 1.12
N ARG A 44 -0.33 -5.62 0.47
CA ARG A 44 0.16 -4.26 0.77
C ARG A 44 -0.11 -3.85 2.21
N THR A 45 -1.28 -4.20 2.73
CA THR A 45 -1.65 -3.89 4.12
C THR A 45 -0.73 -4.61 5.10
N ILE A 46 -0.46 -5.90 4.90
CA ILE A 46 0.45 -6.68 5.75
C ILE A 46 1.87 -6.10 5.70
N ARG A 47 2.39 -5.77 4.51
CA ARG A 47 3.72 -5.15 4.36
C ARG A 47 3.81 -3.79 5.08
N ASN A 48 2.77 -2.97 5.00
CA ASN A 48 2.73 -1.69 5.72
C ASN A 48 2.70 -1.89 7.25
N LEU A 49 1.98 -2.90 7.74
CA LEU A 49 1.98 -3.24 9.17
C LEU A 49 3.35 -3.74 9.65
N ILE A 50 4.04 -4.56 8.85
CA ILE A 50 5.41 -4.99 9.13
C ILE A 50 6.30 -3.77 9.34
N GLN A 51 6.33 -2.84 8.38
CA GLN A 51 7.13 -1.62 8.50
C GLN A 51 6.73 -0.80 9.73
N SER A 52 5.44 -0.62 9.99
CA SER A 52 4.96 0.14 11.16
C SER A 52 5.41 -0.46 12.49
N TYR A 53 5.38 -1.80 12.61
CA TYR A 53 5.80 -2.49 13.83
C TYR A 53 7.33 -2.60 13.95
N GLU A 54 8.07 -2.68 12.85
CA GLU A 54 9.54 -2.57 12.85
C GLU A 54 9.98 -1.21 13.41
N HIS A 55 9.36 -0.11 12.96
CA HIS A 55 9.64 1.23 13.51
C HIS A 55 9.28 1.40 14.98
N LYS A 56 8.39 0.55 15.52
CA LYS A 56 7.98 0.54 16.94
C LYS A 56 8.75 -0.49 17.77
N GLU A 57 9.76 -1.15 17.19
CA GLU A 57 10.55 -2.21 17.81
C GLU A 57 9.70 -3.40 18.33
N GLN A 58 8.49 -3.59 17.79
CA GLN A 58 7.58 -4.69 18.15
C GLN A 58 7.89 -5.95 17.35
N LEU A 59 9.09 -6.51 17.54
CA LEU A 59 9.66 -7.56 16.68
C LEU A 59 8.85 -8.87 16.65
N GLU A 60 8.15 -9.21 17.73
CA GLU A 60 7.27 -10.39 17.77
C GLU A 60 6.14 -10.28 16.74
N LYS A 61 5.46 -9.13 16.68
CA LYS A 61 4.40 -8.87 15.69
C LYS A 61 4.93 -8.84 14.27
N VAL A 62 6.15 -8.32 14.09
CA VAL A 62 6.81 -8.31 12.78
C VAL A 62 6.99 -9.74 12.28
N GLU A 63 7.46 -10.64 13.15
CA GLU A 63 7.68 -12.05 12.80
C GLU A 63 6.37 -12.77 12.47
N ASP A 64 5.30 -12.53 13.25
CA ASP A 64 3.98 -13.10 12.96
C ASP A 64 3.40 -12.60 11.64
N LEU A 65 3.56 -11.31 11.36
CA LEU A 65 3.10 -10.73 10.09
C LEU A 65 3.92 -11.22 8.90
N LYS A 66 5.22 -11.51 9.06
CA LYS A 66 6.05 -12.11 8.00
C LYS A 66 5.57 -13.53 7.65
N LYS A 67 5.17 -14.33 8.64
CA LYS A 67 4.56 -15.66 8.42
C LYS A 67 3.18 -15.55 7.76
N LEU A 68 2.38 -14.56 8.14
CA LEU A 68 1.10 -14.33 7.49
C LEU A 68 1.28 -13.91 6.04
N LEU A 69 2.22 -12.98 5.78
CA LEU A 69 2.54 -12.53 4.42
C LEU A 69 2.94 -13.69 3.52
N SER A 70 3.86 -14.54 3.98
CA SER A 70 4.29 -15.71 3.20
C SER A 70 3.15 -16.69 2.93
N THR A 71 2.19 -16.81 3.85
CA THR A 71 1.00 -17.63 3.63
C THR A 71 0.12 -17.03 2.55
N VAL A 72 -0.12 -15.71 2.56
CA VAL A 72 -0.99 -15.03 1.59
C VAL A 72 -0.38 -15.03 0.19
N GLU A 73 0.93 -14.81 0.07
CA GLU A 73 1.66 -14.81 -1.21
C GLU A 73 1.70 -16.20 -1.89
N LEU A 74 1.44 -17.30 -1.15
CA LEU A 74 1.33 -18.64 -1.73
C LEU A 74 -0.01 -18.88 -2.45
N TYR A 75 -1.04 -18.06 -2.20
CA TYR A 75 -2.36 -18.17 -2.82
C TYR A 75 -2.61 -17.14 -3.94
N GLU A 76 -1.60 -16.34 -4.27
CA GLU A 76 -1.58 -15.42 -5.42
C GLU A 76 -1.06 -16.15 -6.68
#